data_AF-A0A1Q7QZV6-F1
#
_entry.id   AF-A0A1Q7QZV6-F1
#
_cell.length_a   1.000
_cell.length_b   1.000
_cell.length_c   1.000
_cell.angle_alpha   90.00
_cell.angle_beta   90.00
_cell.angle_gamma   90.00
#
_symmetry.space_group_name_H-M   'P 1'
#
loop_
_entity.id
_entity.type
_entity.pdbx_description
1 polymer ?
#
loop_
_entity_poly.entity_id
_entity_poly.type
_entity_poly.pdbx_seq_one_letter_code
_entity_poly.pdbx_strand_id
1 'polypeptide(L)'
;MSTESQLRADIVEVGRRMYARAYTASNDGNISVRLGPDRLLMTPKSVCKGFMTPDMMCITDLEGRKIQGDRDPSSEILMHLEVYRQRPDVQAVVHAHPPIATGFAVAGIPLDRAVLAEVLTTLGSIPIAEYATPSTRELPEAVRKYIKAHDGMLLANHGALTVGTDLYSAYYKMETIEHFAKISLVARLLGRENLISREEVIRLQGLRDTYGIKAPAPICADEDLPQDQAACQVVQAPSSPASRLVPDVLGQPSDPPALARGTWASFGEVSPKPSAKADDGEIRLTYRELSALIEDAIRSLR
;
A
#
# COMPACT_ATOMS: atom_id res chain seq x y z
N MET A 1 -18.51 -22.48 10.17
CA MET A 1 -17.33 -21.88 10.83
C MET A 1 -16.14 -22.77 10.57
N SER A 2 -14.97 -22.19 10.26
CA SER A 2 -13.73 -22.95 10.08
C SER A 2 -13.29 -23.59 11.39
N THR A 3 -12.66 -24.76 11.33
CA THR A 3 -12.07 -25.40 12.51
C THR A 3 -10.78 -24.70 12.90
N GLU A 4 -10.34 -24.83 14.16
CA GLU A 4 -9.04 -24.28 14.60
C GLU A 4 -7.88 -24.81 13.74
N SER A 5 -7.91 -26.11 13.41
CA SER A 5 -6.90 -26.74 12.56
C SER A 5 -6.83 -26.09 11.16
N GLN A 6 -7.99 -25.79 10.56
CA GLN A 6 -8.05 -25.09 9.28
C GLN A 6 -7.50 -23.67 9.40
N LEU A 7 -7.87 -22.92 10.45
CA LEU A 7 -7.37 -21.56 10.67
C LEU A 7 -5.84 -21.53 10.85
N ARG A 8 -5.27 -22.50 11.57
CA ARG A 8 -3.81 -22.63 11.69
C ARG A 8 -3.15 -22.85 10.33
N ALA A 9 -3.71 -23.73 9.51
CA ALA A 9 -3.22 -23.98 8.15
C ALA A 9 -3.34 -22.73 7.26
N ASP A 10 -4.46 -22.01 7.34
CA ASP A 10 -4.68 -20.80 6.54
C ASP A 10 -3.71 -19.67 6.95
N ILE A 11 -3.45 -19.48 8.25
CA ILE A 11 -2.45 -18.48 8.71
C ILE A 11 -1.05 -18.82 8.17
N VAL A 12 -0.68 -20.09 8.17
CA VAL A 12 0.61 -20.55 7.61
C VAL A 12 0.67 -20.27 6.10
N GLU A 13 -0.40 -20.56 5.35
CA GLU A 13 -0.44 -20.29 3.92
C GLU A 13 -0.39 -18.79 3.60
N VAL A 14 -1.13 -17.95 4.34
CA VAL A 14 -1.04 -16.49 4.18
C VAL A 14 0.36 -15.98 4.52
N GLY A 15 0.97 -16.45 5.60
CA GLY A 15 2.35 -16.12 5.95
C GLY A 15 3.34 -16.48 4.85
N ARG A 16 3.18 -17.66 4.23
CA ARG A 16 3.97 -18.11 3.08
C ARG A 16 3.81 -17.18 1.87
N ARG A 17 2.58 -16.77 1.55
CA ARG A 17 2.30 -15.86 0.42
C ARG A 17 2.84 -14.45 0.67
N MET A 18 2.72 -13.93 1.89
CA MET A 18 3.29 -12.65 2.30
C MET A 18 4.82 -12.65 2.14
N TYR A 19 5.48 -13.69 2.64
CA TYR A 19 6.92 -13.85 2.51
C TYR A 19 7.36 -13.97 1.04
N ALA A 20 6.67 -14.80 0.24
CA ALA A 20 6.98 -14.98 -1.18
C ALA A 20 6.84 -13.70 -2.02
N ARG A 21 6.04 -12.73 -1.56
CA ARG A 21 5.88 -11.40 -2.19
C ARG A 21 6.77 -10.32 -1.58
N ALA A 22 7.65 -10.68 -0.64
CA ALA A 22 8.48 -9.77 0.12
C ALA A 22 7.69 -8.70 0.91
N TYR A 23 6.46 -9.03 1.36
CA TYR A 23 5.69 -8.15 2.24
C TYR A 23 6.19 -8.19 3.69
N THR A 24 7.06 -9.15 3.99
CA THR A 24 7.69 -9.32 5.30
C THR A 24 9.17 -9.59 5.10
N ALA A 25 10.03 -8.95 5.88
CA ALA A 25 11.46 -9.20 5.95
C ALA A 25 11.82 -9.86 7.29
N SER A 26 12.69 -10.87 7.25
CA SER A 26 13.11 -11.61 8.46
C SER A 26 11.92 -12.21 9.22
N ASN A 27 11.55 -11.65 10.38
CA ASN A 27 10.53 -12.14 11.30
C ASN A 27 9.44 -11.11 11.62
N ASP A 28 9.37 -10.04 10.82
CA ASP A 28 8.37 -8.99 10.93
C ASP A 28 6.97 -9.44 10.45
N GLY A 29 6.02 -8.51 10.49
CA GLY A 29 4.62 -8.77 10.20
C GLY A 29 3.95 -9.67 11.24
N ASN A 30 2.61 -9.71 11.20
CA ASN A 30 1.83 -10.57 12.08
C ASN A 30 0.40 -10.76 11.55
N ILE A 31 -0.16 -11.92 11.86
CA ILE A 31 -1.50 -12.33 11.42
C ILE A 31 -2.24 -12.83 12.63
N SER A 32 -3.49 -12.41 12.79
CA SER A 32 -4.40 -12.97 13.79
C SER A 32 -5.77 -13.25 13.19
N VAL A 33 -6.46 -14.23 13.76
CA VAL A 33 -7.85 -14.59 13.43
C VAL A 33 -8.62 -14.80 14.73
N ARG A 34 -9.89 -14.38 14.75
CA ARG A 34 -10.80 -14.64 15.86
C ARG A 34 -11.08 -16.15 15.98
N LEU A 35 -10.98 -16.69 17.19
CA LEU A 35 -11.21 -18.10 17.51
C LEU A 35 -12.34 -18.22 18.55
N GLY A 36 -13.59 -18.26 18.07
CA GLY A 36 -14.75 -18.21 18.94
C GLY A 36 -15.02 -16.79 19.47
N PRO A 37 -15.77 -16.65 20.58
CA PRO A 37 -16.22 -15.33 21.04
C PRO A 37 -15.13 -14.49 21.73
N ASP A 38 -14.15 -15.13 22.37
CA ASP A 38 -13.30 -14.54 23.40
C ASP A 38 -11.81 -14.81 23.22
N ARG A 39 -11.40 -15.44 22.11
CA ARG A 39 -10.01 -15.79 21.86
C ARG A 39 -9.54 -15.39 20.47
N LEU A 40 -8.23 -15.25 20.33
CA LEU A 40 -7.54 -15.03 19.06
C LEU A 40 -6.53 -16.14 18.83
N LEU A 41 -6.44 -16.60 17.59
CA LEU A 41 -5.34 -17.40 17.07
C LEU A 41 -4.36 -16.44 16.37
N MET A 42 -3.07 -16.45 16.71
CA MET A 42 -2.11 -15.49 16.19
C MET A 42 -0.74 -16.11 15.90
N THR A 43 -0.03 -15.52 14.94
CA THR A 43 1.38 -15.84 14.65
C THR A 43 2.29 -15.54 15.85
N PRO A 44 3.32 -16.35 16.07
CA PRO A 44 4.31 -16.10 17.11
C PRO A 44 5.26 -14.94 16.75
N LYS A 45 5.84 -14.31 17.76
CA LYS A 45 6.97 -13.37 17.58
C LYS A 45 8.23 -14.11 17.16
N SER A 46 9.16 -13.38 16.54
CA SER A 46 10.50 -13.87 16.19
C SER A 46 10.55 -15.10 15.26
N VAL A 47 9.49 -15.34 14.48
CA VAL A 47 9.44 -16.40 13.46
C VAL A 47 9.14 -15.77 12.10
N CYS A 48 9.91 -16.17 11.09
CA CYS A 48 9.68 -15.81 9.70
C CYS A 48 8.32 -16.35 9.24
N LYS A 49 7.47 -15.47 8.69
CA LYS A 49 6.10 -15.87 8.27
C LYS A 49 6.10 -16.90 7.14
N GLY A 50 7.18 -16.96 6.36
CA GLY A 50 7.38 -17.99 5.34
C GLY A 50 7.70 -19.40 5.86
N PHE A 51 8.13 -19.54 7.12
CA PHE A 51 8.61 -20.81 7.70
C PHE A 51 7.81 -21.26 8.92
N MET A 52 6.61 -20.70 9.13
CA MET A 52 5.74 -21.12 10.22
C MET A 52 5.17 -22.52 9.96
N THR A 53 4.91 -23.26 11.04
CA THR A 53 4.09 -24.48 11.00
C THR A 53 2.84 -24.31 11.88
N PRO A 54 1.75 -25.07 11.64
CA PRO A 54 0.49 -24.90 12.36
C PRO A 54 0.59 -24.99 13.90
N ASP A 55 1.50 -25.83 14.39
CA ASP A 55 1.79 -26.03 15.83
C ASP A 55 2.43 -24.80 16.48
N MET A 56 3.03 -23.89 15.71
CA MET A 56 3.66 -22.68 16.23
C MET A 56 2.66 -21.58 16.59
N MET A 57 1.38 -21.67 16.18
CA MET A 57 0.40 -20.61 16.44
C MET A 57 0.03 -20.54 17.92
N CYS A 58 -0.09 -19.31 18.42
CA CYS A 58 -0.46 -19.01 19.80
C CYS A 58 -1.96 -18.71 19.89
N ILE A 59 -2.58 -19.06 21.01
CA ILE A 59 -3.94 -18.64 21.35
C ILE A 59 -3.87 -17.63 22.51
N THR A 60 -4.57 -16.51 22.39
CA THR A 60 -4.66 -15.48 23.44
C THR A 60 -6.11 -15.15 23.79
N ASP A 61 -6.34 -14.60 24.98
CA ASP A 61 -7.59 -13.91 25.32
C ASP A 61 -7.67 -12.51 24.64
N LEU A 62 -8.78 -11.79 24.84
CA LEU A 62 -8.97 -10.41 24.33
C LEU A 62 -8.25 -9.33 25.19
N GLU A 63 -7.52 -9.75 26.22
CA GLU A 63 -6.62 -8.91 27.00
C GLU A 63 -5.15 -9.10 26.57
N GLY A 64 -4.88 -10.05 25.67
CA GLY A 64 -3.55 -10.35 25.13
C GLY A 64 -2.74 -11.35 25.94
N ARG A 65 -3.33 -12.02 26.93
CA ARG A 65 -2.67 -13.09 27.69
C ARG A 65 -2.65 -14.37 26.88
N LYS A 66 -1.49 -15.03 26.84
CA LYS A 66 -1.33 -16.34 26.19
C LYS A 66 -2.10 -17.41 26.97
N ILE A 67 -3.03 -18.07 26.29
CA ILE A 67 -3.80 -19.21 26.80
C ILE A 67 -3.11 -20.53 26.41
N GLN A 68 -2.63 -20.63 25.16
CA GLN A 68 -2.06 -21.86 24.61
C GLN A 68 -0.96 -21.57 23.57
N GLY A 69 -0.03 -22.52 23.44
CA GLY A 69 1.07 -22.51 22.46
C GLY A 69 2.44 -22.39 23.12
N ASP A 70 3.43 -23.09 22.57
CA ASP A 70 4.78 -23.15 23.14
C ASP A 70 5.60 -21.89 22.87
N ARG A 71 5.21 -21.12 21.85
CA ARG A 71 5.82 -19.83 21.50
C ARG A 71 5.07 -18.67 22.14
N ASP A 72 5.67 -17.49 22.05
CA ASP A 72 5.03 -16.25 22.49
C ASP A 72 4.32 -15.55 21.34
N PRO A 73 3.16 -14.91 21.60
CA PRO A 73 2.47 -14.09 20.62
C PRO A 73 3.34 -12.93 20.10
N SER A 74 3.00 -12.42 18.91
CA SER A 74 3.55 -11.16 18.37
C SER A 74 3.61 -10.05 19.43
N SER A 75 4.70 -9.27 19.41
CA SER A 75 4.86 -8.11 20.29
C SER A 75 3.85 -7.00 20.00
N GLU A 76 3.20 -7.03 18.83
CA GLU A 76 2.22 -6.03 18.39
C GLU A 76 0.77 -6.45 18.60
N ILE A 77 0.54 -7.44 19.46
CA ILE A 77 -0.80 -7.93 19.79
C ILE A 77 -1.76 -6.81 20.22
N LEU A 78 -1.26 -5.76 20.87
CA LEU A 78 -2.08 -4.63 21.32
C LEU A 78 -2.79 -3.93 20.17
N MET A 79 -2.12 -3.79 19.01
CA MET A 79 -2.73 -3.21 17.81
C MET A 79 -3.87 -4.09 17.30
N HIS A 80 -3.67 -5.40 17.25
CA HIS A 80 -4.70 -6.37 16.83
C HIS A 80 -5.90 -6.36 17.77
N LEU A 81 -5.66 -6.36 19.09
CA LEU A 81 -6.72 -6.30 20.09
C LEU A 81 -7.56 -5.03 19.96
N GLU A 82 -6.92 -3.90 19.67
CA GLU A 82 -7.63 -2.65 19.45
C GLU A 82 -8.58 -2.73 18.26
N VAL A 83 -8.13 -3.33 17.14
CA VAL A 83 -9.00 -3.60 15.99
C VAL A 83 -10.23 -4.41 16.43
N TYR A 84 -10.03 -5.56 17.10
CA TYR A 84 -11.14 -6.44 17.48
C TYR A 84 -12.11 -5.81 18.48
N ARG A 85 -11.66 -4.85 19.30
CA ARG A 85 -12.51 -4.08 20.22
C ARG A 85 -13.34 -3.04 19.49
N GLN A 86 -12.76 -2.34 18.52
CA GLN A 86 -13.46 -1.30 17.77
C GLN A 86 -14.38 -1.86 16.68
N ARG A 87 -14.08 -3.07 16.17
CA ARG A 87 -14.75 -3.69 15.02
C ARG A 87 -15.17 -5.14 15.30
N PRO A 88 -16.37 -5.36 15.87
CA PRO A 88 -16.89 -6.71 16.12
C PRO A 88 -17.09 -7.56 14.86
N ASP A 89 -17.28 -6.91 13.71
CA ASP A 89 -17.42 -7.56 12.41
C ASP A 89 -16.10 -8.16 11.88
N VAL A 90 -14.95 -7.65 12.34
CA VAL A 90 -13.64 -8.14 11.94
C VAL A 90 -13.36 -9.51 12.55
N GLN A 91 -12.97 -10.44 11.68
CA GLN A 91 -12.57 -11.80 12.03
C GLN A 91 -11.08 -12.05 11.82
N ALA A 92 -10.39 -11.21 11.05
CA ALA A 92 -8.95 -11.34 10.85
C ALA A 92 -8.25 -9.99 10.65
N VAL A 93 -6.99 -9.96 11.07
CA VAL A 93 -6.10 -8.80 10.98
C VAL A 93 -4.76 -9.26 10.43
N VAL A 94 -4.26 -8.54 9.42
CA VAL A 94 -2.97 -8.77 8.78
C VAL A 94 -2.17 -7.47 8.81
N HIS A 95 -0.99 -7.52 9.41
CA HIS A 95 0.00 -6.46 9.41
C HIS A 95 1.27 -6.93 8.69
N ALA A 96 1.84 -6.05 7.87
CA ALA A 96 2.99 -6.33 7.03
C ALA A 96 3.77 -5.05 6.67
N HIS A 97 4.88 -5.22 5.96
CA HIS A 97 5.74 -4.17 5.43
C HIS A 97 5.93 -4.28 3.89
N PRO A 98 4.86 -4.19 3.07
CA PRO A 98 5.01 -4.20 1.62
C PRO A 98 5.88 -3.02 1.15
N PRO A 99 6.96 -3.23 0.36
CA PRO A 99 8.00 -2.21 0.19
C PRO A 99 7.51 -0.88 -0.37
N ILE A 100 6.60 -0.89 -1.34
CA ILE A 100 6.14 0.36 -1.97
C ILE A 100 5.14 1.05 -1.06
N ALA A 101 4.16 0.33 -0.51
CA ALA A 101 3.22 0.88 0.48
C ALA A 101 3.94 1.46 1.71
N THR A 102 4.94 0.75 2.24
CA THR A 102 5.79 1.25 3.33
C THR A 102 6.59 2.48 2.88
N GLY A 103 7.05 2.55 1.62
CA GLY A 103 7.68 3.75 1.06
C GLY A 103 6.77 4.98 1.11
N PHE A 104 5.49 4.83 0.77
CA PHE A 104 4.48 5.88 0.94
C PHE A 104 4.30 6.27 2.41
N ALA A 105 4.26 5.27 3.31
CA ALA A 105 4.14 5.50 4.74
C ALA A 105 5.35 6.26 5.35
N VAL A 106 6.56 5.97 4.87
CA VAL A 106 7.79 6.69 5.23
C VAL A 106 7.78 8.12 4.66
N ALA A 107 7.26 8.29 3.45
CA ALA A 107 7.15 9.60 2.81
C ALA A 107 6.05 10.50 3.42
N GLY A 108 5.21 9.96 4.32
CA GLY A 108 4.07 10.70 4.88
C GLY A 108 2.95 10.94 3.86
N ILE A 109 2.85 10.08 2.84
CA ILE A 109 1.89 10.23 1.75
C ILE A 109 0.81 9.15 1.89
N PRO A 110 -0.45 9.53 2.22
CA PRO A 110 -1.55 8.57 2.23
C PRO A 110 -1.90 8.08 0.82
N LEU A 111 -2.60 6.95 0.76
CA LEU A 111 -3.17 6.37 -0.45
C LEU A 111 -4.68 6.67 -0.48
N ASP A 112 -5.01 7.95 -0.41
CA ASP A 112 -6.37 8.50 -0.28
C ASP A 112 -6.87 9.19 -1.55
N ARG A 113 -6.10 9.14 -2.64
CA ARG A 113 -6.45 9.78 -3.93
C ARG A 113 -7.28 8.85 -4.81
N ALA A 114 -8.26 9.41 -5.50
CA ALA A 114 -9.18 8.69 -6.37
C ALA A 114 -8.52 8.26 -7.70
N VAL A 115 -7.54 7.36 -7.64
CA VAL A 115 -6.74 6.96 -8.82
C VAL A 115 -7.33 5.75 -9.54
N LEU A 116 -7.79 4.72 -8.79
CA LEU A 116 -8.24 3.44 -9.35
C LEU A 116 -9.65 3.09 -8.86
N ALA A 117 -10.54 2.72 -9.79
CA ALA A 117 -11.93 2.41 -9.50
C ALA A 117 -12.07 1.15 -8.62
N GLU A 118 -11.22 0.15 -8.84
CA GLU A 118 -11.20 -1.10 -8.09
C GLU A 118 -10.79 -0.87 -6.63
N VAL A 119 -9.83 0.02 -6.39
CA VAL A 119 -9.42 0.38 -5.02
C VAL A 119 -10.54 1.15 -4.33
N LEU A 120 -11.14 2.13 -5.03
CA LEU A 120 -12.26 2.90 -4.51
C LEU A 120 -13.44 2.01 -4.14
N THR A 121 -13.75 0.98 -4.93
CA THR A 121 -14.85 0.06 -4.62
C THR A 121 -14.51 -0.91 -3.51
N THR A 122 -13.28 -1.45 -3.46
CA THR A 122 -12.90 -2.52 -2.51
C THR A 122 -12.38 -2.03 -1.15
N LEU A 123 -11.57 -0.97 -1.13
CA LEU A 123 -10.92 -0.41 0.06
C LEU A 123 -11.39 1.02 0.37
N GLY A 124 -11.78 1.76 -0.67
CA GLY A 124 -12.06 3.18 -0.58
C GLY A 124 -10.79 3.99 -0.36
N SER A 125 -10.68 4.64 0.79
CA SER A 125 -9.48 5.41 1.16
C SER A 125 -8.55 4.61 2.08
N ILE A 126 -7.24 4.76 1.88
CA ILE A 126 -6.20 4.18 2.72
C ILE A 126 -5.43 5.34 3.39
N PRO A 127 -5.79 5.70 4.64
CA PRO A 127 -5.16 6.79 5.36
C PRO A 127 -3.79 6.37 5.88
N ILE A 128 -3.09 7.33 6.48
CA ILE A 128 -1.85 7.09 7.21
C ILE A 128 -2.08 7.39 8.70
N ALA A 129 -1.96 6.37 9.55
CA ALA A 129 -1.95 6.55 10.99
C ALA A 129 -0.65 7.23 11.43
N GLU A 130 -0.73 8.10 12.44
CA GLU A 130 0.44 8.83 12.92
C GLU A 130 1.50 7.88 13.48
N TYR A 131 2.76 8.35 13.47
CA TYR A 131 3.85 7.55 14.02
C TYR A 131 3.61 7.28 15.50
N ALA A 132 3.78 6.02 15.87
CA ALA A 132 3.74 5.55 17.22
C ALA A 132 4.79 4.44 17.36
N THR A 133 5.42 4.35 18.52
CA THR A 133 6.48 3.35 18.72
C THR A 133 5.87 1.94 18.64
N PRO A 134 6.38 1.04 17.77
CA PRO A 134 5.86 -0.32 17.68
C PRO A 134 5.88 -1.06 19.02
N SER A 135 4.90 -1.94 19.24
CA SER A 135 4.73 -2.69 20.50
C SER A 135 4.46 -1.86 21.76
N THR A 136 4.16 -0.56 21.64
CA THR A 136 3.70 0.29 22.78
C THR A 136 2.19 0.52 22.75
N ARG A 137 1.67 1.24 23.75
CA ARG A 137 0.25 1.63 23.82
C ARG A 137 -0.12 2.76 22.86
N GLU A 138 0.87 3.47 22.32
CA GLU A 138 0.66 4.59 21.40
C GLU A 138 0.13 4.10 20.05
N LEU A 139 0.59 2.93 19.58
CA LEU A 139 0.21 2.39 18.27
C LEU A 139 -1.30 2.05 18.18
N PRO A 140 -1.91 1.36 19.17
CA PRO A 140 -3.36 1.25 19.27
C PRO A 140 -4.11 2.59 19.17
N GLU A 141 -3.62 3.65 19.82
CA GLU A 141 -4.28 4.96 19.83
C GLU A 141 -4.24 5.64 18.47
N ALA A 142 -3.12 5.54 17.76
CA ALA A 142 -3.00 6.02 16.38
C ALA A 142 -3.97 5.27 15.44
N VAL A 143 -4.04 3.95 15.53
CA VAL A 143 -4.94 3.12 14.71
C VAL A 143 -6.42 3.36 15.02
N ARG A 144 -6.77 3.60 16.30
CA ARG A 144 -8.16 3.78 16.77
C ARG A 144 -8.90 4.90 16.02
N LYS A 145 -8.20 5.96 15.61
CA LYS A 145 -8.79 7.10 14.89
C LYS A 145 -9.40 6.71 13.54
N TYR A 146 -8.83 5.71 12.89
CA TYR A 146 -9.16 5.34 11.50
C TYR A 146 -9.92 4.01 11.41
N ILE A 147 -9.69 3.07 12.33
CA ILE A 147 -10.10 1.67 12.16
C ILE A 147 -11.61 1.44 12.06
N LYS A 148 -12.42 2.37 12.57
CA LYS A 148 -13.88 2.32 12.44
C LYS A 148 -14.35 2.56 11.01
N ALA A 149 -13.65 3.41 10.26
CA ALA A 149 -14.03 3.80 8.92
C ALA A 149 -13.23 3.10 7.82
N HIS A 150 -12.10 2.47 8.14
CA HIS A 150 -11.17 1.95 7.14
C HIS A 150 -10.85 0.46 7.35
N ASP A 151 -10.80 -0.27 6.25
CA ASP A 151 -10.42 -1.69 6.25
C ASP A 151 -8.92 -1.91 5.95
N GLY A 152 -8.21 -0.85 5.62
CA GLY A 152 -6.78 -0.84 5.35
C GLY A 152 -6.19 0.55 5.61
N MET A 153 -4.99 0.60 6.18
CA MET A 153 -4.28 1.85 6.47
C MET A 153 -2.77 1.66 6.40
N LEU A 154 -2.06 2.74 6.10
CA LEU A 154 -0.62 2.84 6.29
C LEU A 154 -0.32 3.25 7.74
N LEU A 155 0.86 2.86 8.24
CA LEU A 155 1.40 3.22 9.55
C LEU A 155 2.69 4.01 9.31
N ALA A 156 2.72 5.29 9.69
CA ALA A 156 3.84 6.18 9.37
C ALA A 156 5.19 5.59 9.84
N ASN A 157 6.19 5.59 8.95
CA ASN A 157 7.53 5.02 9.19
C ASN A 157 7.55 3.56 9.66
N HIS A 158 6.52 2.79 9.32
CA HIS A 158 6.37 1.43 9.82
C HIS A 158 5.91 0.47 8.72
N GLY A 159 4.63 0.51 8.32
CA GLY A 159 4.03 -0.55 7.52
C GLY A 159 2.61 -0.30 7.06
N ALA A 160 1.86 -1.38 6.90
CA ALA A 160 0.44 -1.36 6.62
C ALA A 160 -0.32 -2.32 7.54
N LEU A 161 -1.59 -2.02 7.79
CA LEU A 161 -2.52 -2.83 8.56
C LEU A 161 -3.81 -3.02 7.75
N THR A 162 -4.31 -4.25 7.69
CA THR A 162 -5.55 -4.59 6.98
C THR A 162 -6.42 -5.52 7.80
N VAL A 163 -7.73 -5.40 7.60
CA VAL A 163 -8.73 -6.16 8.34
C VAL A 163 -9.80 -6.74 7.43
N GLY A 164 -10.40 -7.85 7.85
CA GLY A 164 -11.38 -8.57 7.06
C GLY A 164 -12.38 -9.35 7.89
N THR A 165 -13.49 -9.70 7.25
CA THR A 165 -14.51 -10.62 7.78
C THR A 165 -14.04 -12.07 7.75
N ASP A 166 -12.89 -12.33 7.14
CA ASP A 166 -12.15 -13.58 7.13
C ASP A 166 -10.67 -13.29 6.83
N LEU A 167 -9.83 -14.31 7.00
CA LEU A 167 -8.38 -14.17 6.83
C LEU A 167 -7.96 -13.82 5.40
N TYR A 168 -8.60 -14.42 4.39
CA TYR A 168 -8.23 -14.18 3.01
C TYR A 168 -8.67 -12.79 2.56
N SER A 169 -9.84 -12.29 2.98
CA SER A 169 -10.23 -10.91 2.68
C SER A 169 -9.28 -9.88 3.30
N ALA A 170 -8.81 -10.09 4.55
CA ALA A 170 -7.77 -9.24 5.14
C ALA A 170 -6.47 -9.28 4.33
N TYR A 171 -6.01 -10.48 3.96
CA TYR A 171 -4.79 -10.64 3.16
C TYR A 171 -4.90 -10.03 1.76
N TYR A 172 -6.01 -10.22 1.05
CA TYR A 172 -6.21 -9.65 -0.28
C TYR A 172 -6.25 -8.13 -0.25
N LYS A 173 -6.80 -7.52 0.81
CA LYS A 173 -6.69 -6.08 1.03
C LYS A 173 -5.23 -5.63 1.16
N MET A 174 -4.38 -6.40 1.83
CA MET A 174 -2.93 -6.11 1.89
C MET A 174 -2.29 -6.16 0.50
N GLU A 175 -2.66 -7.14 -0.33
CA GLU A 175 -2.22 -7.19 -1.72
C GLU A 175 -2.68 -5.97 -2.52
N THR A 176 -3.93 -5.54 -2.34
CA THR A 176 -4.49 -4.38 -3.02
C THR A 176 -3.80 -3.08 -2.60
N ILE A 177 -3.45 -2.90 -1.32
CA ILE A 177 -2.69 -1.72 -0.86
C ILE A 177 -1.35 -1.62 -1.60
N GLU A 178 -0.57 -2.70 -1.63
CA GLU A 178 0.72 -2.71 -2.31
C GLU A 178 0.58 -2.53 -3.83
N HIS A 179 -0.43 -3.15 -4.43
CA HIS A 179 -0.74 -2.98 -5.86
C HIS A 179 -1.07 -1.53 -6.18
N PHE A 180 -1.89 -0.89 -5.35
CA PHE A 180 -2.24 0.50 -5.51
C PHE A 180 -1.01 1.42 -5.35
N ALA A 181 -0.19 1.18 -4.32
CA ALA A 181 1.04 1.93 -4.09
C ALA A 181 1.99 1.86 -5.30
N LYS A 182 2.14 0.67 -5.92
CA LYS A 182 2.91 0.48 -7.16
C LYS A 182 2.37 1.30 -8.32
N ILE A 183 1.07 1.26 -8.57
CA ILE A 183 0.45 2.01 -9.67
C ILE A 183 0.58 3.51 -9.44
N SER A 184 0.28 3.97 -8.23
CA SER A 184 0.42 5.37 -7.82
C SER A 184 1.86 5.86 -7.99
N LEU A 185 2.86 5.07 -7.55
CA LEU A 185 4.27 5.40 -7.73
C LEU A 185 4.61 5.54 -9.23
N VAL A 186 4.22 4.57 -10.05
CA VAL A 186 4.48 4.61 -11.51
C VAL A 186 3.82 5.83 -12.15
N ALA A 187 2.56 6.12 -11.84
CA ALA A 187 1.87 7.29 -12.38
C ALA A 187 2.58 8.61 -12.00
N ARG A 188 3.03 8.73 -10.75
CA ARG A 188 3.79 9.90 -10.28
C ARG A 188 5.16 10.02 -10.96
N LEU A 189 5.87 8.91 -11.18
CA LEU A 189 7.12 8.90 -11.93
C LEU A 189 6.93 9.30 -13.39
N LEU A 190 5.78 8.96 -13.99
CA LEU A 190 5.38 9.41 -15.33
C LEU A 190 4.91 10.88 -15.37
N GLY A 191 4.79 11.53 -14.20
CA GLY A 191 4.57 12.96 -14.05
C GLY A 191 3.25 13.35 -13.40
N ARG A 192 2.22 12.48 -13.37
CA ARG A 192 0.94 12.77 -12.70
C ARG A 192 0.03 11.55 -12.53
N GLU A 193 -0.88 11.65 -11.56
CA GLU A 193 -2.07 10.80 -11.46
C GLU A 193 -3.28 11.53 -12.07
N ASN A 194 -3.97 10.90 -13.01
CA ASN A 194 -5.25 11.41 -13.52
C ASN A 194 -6.37 10.90 -12.60
N LEU A 195 -6.89 11.78 -11.74
CA LEU A 195 -7.84 11.40 -10.69
C LEU A 195 -9.28 11.31 -11.21
N ILE A 196 -9.98 10.26 -10.80
CA ILE A 196 -11.42 10.07 -10.95
C ILE A 196 -12.16 11.20 -10.23
N SER A 197 -13.16 11.80 -10.88
CA SER A 197 -13.92 12.93 -10.33
C SER A 197 -14.77 12.51 -9.13
N ARG A 198 -15.14 13.49 -8.30
CA ARG A 198 -16.01 13.27 -7.13
C ARG A 198 -17.32 12.56 -7.50
N GLU A 199 -17.96 12.97 -8.60
CA GLU A 199 -19.20 12.37 -9.10
C GLU A 199 -19.01 10.87 -9.40
N GLU A 200 -17.90 10.52 -10.05
CA GLU A 200 -17.58 9.14 -10.38
C GLU A 200 -17.22 8.31 -9.14
N VAL A 201 -16.55 8.90 -8.14
CA VAL A 201 -16.32 8.26 -6.85
C VAL A 201 -17.64 7.89 -6.16
N ILE A 202 -18.61 8.81 -6.14
CA ILE A 202 -19.93 8.56 -5.55
C ILE A 202 -20.67 7.47 -6.33
N ARG A 203 -20.59 7.49 -7.67
CA ARG A 203 -21.17 6.44 -8.53
C ARG A 203 -20.57 5.08 -8.22
N LEU A 204 -19.24 4.99 -8.09
CA LEU A 204 -18.54 3.75 -7.73
C LEU A 204 -18.93 3.25 -6.34
N GLN A 205 -19.10 4.15 -5.37
CA GLN A 205 -19.58 3.77 -4.04
C GLN A 205 -20.96 3.12 -4.10
N GLY A 206 -21.89 3.67 -4.90
CA GLY A 206 -23.23 3.10 -5.08
C GLY A 206 -23.23 1.69 -5.70
N LEU A 207 -22.18 1.31 -6.41
CA LEU A 207 -22.05 -0.03 -7.00
C LEU A 207 -21.61 -1.10 -5.98
N ARG A 208 -21.06 -0.72 -4.82
CA ARG A 208 -20.56 -1.67 -3.81
C ARG A 208 -21.62 -2.68 -3.38
N ASP A 209 -22.87 -2.23 -3.18
CA ASP A 209 -23.99 -3.08 -2.78
C ASP A 209 -24.34 -4.13 -3.84
N THR A 210 -24.23 -3.76 -5.13
CA THR A 210 -24.51 -4.66 -6.25
C THR A 210 -23.50 -5.81 -6.31
N TYR A 211 -22.25 -5.54 -5.91
CA TYR A 211 -21.17 -6.54 -5.85
C TYR A 211 -21.06 -7.24 -4.48
N GLY A 212 -21.94 -6.93 -3.53
CA GLY A 212 -21.89 -7.49 -2.18
C GLY A 212 -20.67 -7.05 -1.37
N ILE A 213 -20.02 -5.96 -1.77
CA ILE A 213 -18.86 -5.40 -1.09
C ILE A 213 -19.36 -4.54 0.07
N LYS A 214 -19.18 -5.03 1.30
CA LYS A 214 -19.52 -4.25 2.50
C LYS A 214 -18.35 -3.35 2.86
N ALA A 215 -18.59 -2.04 2.89
CA ALA A 215 -17.65 -1.08 3.41
C ALA A 215 -17.99 -0.73 4.87
N PRO A 216 -16.97 -0.49 5.72
CA PRO A 216 -17.20 -0.13 7.12
C PRO A 216 -17.80 1.28 7.30
N ALA A 217 -17.54 2.17 6.36
CA ALA A 217 -18.07 3.53 6.34
C ALA A 217 -18.22 4.03 4.88
N PRO A 218 -19.11 5.00 4.63
CA PRO A 218 -19.23 5.64 3.33
C PRO A 218 -18.00 6.53 3.03
N ILE A 219 -17.77 6.87 1.75
CA ILE A 219 -16.86 7.96 1.39
C ILE A 219 -17.58 9.28 1.70
N CYS A 220 -16.84 10.26 2.25
CA CYS A 220 -17.41 11.55 2.60
C CYS A 220 -17.99 12.26 1.36
N ALA A 221 -19.19 12.84 1.48
CA ALA A 221 -19.87 13.53 0.39
C ALA A 221 -19.23 14.90 0.05
N ASP A 222 -18.81 15.63 1.09
CA ASP A 222 -18.19 16.96 0.99
C ASP A 222 -16.72 16.93 1.43
N GLU A 223 -15.95 17.95 1.02
CA GLU A 223 -14.55 18.14 1.42
C GLU A 223 -14.39 18.58 2.90
N ASP A 224 -15.48 19.00 3.54
CA ASP A 224 -15.50 19.33 4.96
C ASP A 224 -15.28 18.05 5.77
N LEU A 225 -14.01 17.86 6.17
CA LEU A 225 -13.57 16.78 7.04
C LEU A 225 -14.49 16.76 8.27
N PRO A 226 -15.18 15.65 8.56
CA PRO A 226 -15.88 15.53 9.82
C PRO A 226 -14.87 15.75 10.95
N GLN A 227 -15.31 16.41 12.03
CA GLN A 227 -14.49 16.52 13.26
C GLN A 227 -14.10 15.13 13.79
N ASP A 228 -14.85 14.08 13.42
CA ASP A 228 -14.57 12.69 13.72
C ASP A 228 -14.17 11.90 12.46
N GLN A 229 -12.86 11.65 12.30
CA GLN A 229 -12.27 10.85 11.21
C GLN A 229 -12.77 9.39 11.19
N ALA A 230 -13.54 8.96 12.20
CA ALA A 230 -14.14 7.65 12.28
C ALA A 230 -15.50 7.52 11.56
N ALA A 231 -16.09 8.61 11.04
CA ALA A 231 -17.45 8.61 10.49
C ALA A 231 -17.54 8.31 8.98
N CYS A 232 -16.52 8.70 8.21
CA CYS A 232 -16.47 8.46 6.76
C CYS A 232 -15.03 8.41 6.25
N GLN A 233 -14.86 7.85 5.06
CA GLN A 233 -13.58 7.73 4.39
C GLN A 233 -13.29 8.98 3.56
N VAL A 234 -12.20 9.67 3.87
CA VAL A 234 -11.77 10.86 3.12
C VAL A 234 -11.05 10.43 1.84
N VAL A 235 -11.58 10.80 0.68
CA VAL A 235 -10.96 10.54 -0.63
C VAL A 235 -10.72 11.86 -1.36
N GLN A 236 -9.49 12.09 -1.83
CA GLN A 236 -9.13 13.24 -2.66
C GLN A 236 -9.55 13.01 -4.12
N ALA A 237 -10.52 13.78 -4.59
CA ALA A 237 -11.07 13.71 -5.95
C ALA A 237 -11.47 15.12 -6.43
N PRO A 238 -11.18 15.50 -7.69
CA PRO A 238 -11.56 16.80 -8.22
C PRO A 238 -13.08 16.93 -8.42
N SER A 239 -13.63 18.12 -8.15
CA SER A 239 -15.06 18.43 -8.29
C SER A 239 -15.55 18.54 -9.74
N SER A 240 -14.64 18.88 -10.66
CA SER A 240 -14.97 19.02 -12.08
C SER A 240 -14.74 17.70 -12.82
N PRO A 241 -15.64 17.27 -13.72
CA PRO A 241 -15.33 16.22 -14.69
C PRO A 241 -14.30 16.80 -15.66
N ALA A 242 -13.02 16.75 -15.28
CA ALA A 242 -11.94 17.01 -16.22
C ALA A 242 -12.20 16.12 -17.43
N SER A 243 -12.34 16.75 -18.61
CA SER A 243 -12.43 16.11 -19.93
C SER A 243 -11.73 14.76 -19.91
N ARG A 244 -12.45 13.65 -20.17
CA ARG A 244 -12.00 12.24 -20.13
C ARG A 244 -10.60 12.01 -19.52
N LEU A 245 -10.50 11.22 -18.45
CA LEU A 245 -9.22 10.85 -17.78
C LEU A 245 -8.09 10.43 -18.74
N VAL A 246 -8.46 9.91 -19.90
CA VAL A 246 -7.58 9.71 -21.06
C VAL A 246 -8.12 10.55 -22.22
N PRO A 247 -7.41 11.61 -22.68
CA PRO A 247 -7.74 12.25 -23.94
C PRO A 247 -7.59 11.25 -25.09
N ASP A 248 -8.37 11.41 -26.18
CA ASP A 248 -8.22 10.59 -27.39
C ASP A 248 -6.86 10.87 -28.04
N VAL A 249 -5.79 10.20 -27.61
CA VAL A 249 -4.46 10.37 -28.19
C VAL A 249 -4.28 9.40 -29.36
N LEU A 250 -4.92 9.74 -30.48
CA LEU A 250 -4.44 9.45 -31.82
C LEU A 250 -4.59 10.71 -32.67
N GLY A 251 -3.78 11.74 -32.39
CA GLY A 251 -3.74 12.93 -33.23
C GLY A 251 -3.03 14.13 -32.59
N GLN A 252 -1.75 14.26 -32.92
CA GLN A 252 -0.86 15.44 -32.85
C GLN A 252 0.09 15.60 -31.64
N PRO A 253 1.36 15.96 -31.92
CA PRO A 253 2.34 16.29 -30.90
C PRO A 253 2.12 17.73 -30.42
N SER A 254 1.84 17.94 -29.15
CA SER A 254 1.94 19.27 -28.54
C SER A 254 3.38 19.50 -28.08
N ASP A 255 3.93 20.65 -28.48
CA ASP A 255 5.28 21.11 -28.18
C ASP A 255 5.65 21.02 -26.68
N PRO A 256 6.94 20.80 -26.35
CA PRO A 256 7.39 20.83 -24.96
C PRO A 256 7.26 22.25 -24.38
N PRO A 257 7.00 22.38 -23.07
CA PRO A 257 6.85 23.68 -22.44
C PRO A 257 8.16 24.48 -22.50
N ALA A 258 8.05 25.76 -22.87
CA ALA A 258 9.16 26.69 -22.93
C ALA A 258 9.81 26.86 -21.55
N LEU A 259 11.06 26.39 -21.41
CA LEU A 259 11.93 26.75 -20.30
C LEU A 259 12.07 28.27 -20.25
N ALA A 260 11.67 28.86 -19.12
CA ALA A 260 11.82 30.27 -18.83
C ALA A 260 13.30 30.68 -18.96
N ARG A 261 13.59 31.61 -19.87
CA ARG A 261 14.90 32.24 -19.98
C ARG A 261 15.11 33.16 -18.78
N GLY A 262 15.69 32.63 -17.71
CA GLY A 262 16.27 33.42 -16.63
C GLY A 262 17.44 34.23 -17.16
N THR A 263 17.43 35.53 -16.85
CA THR A 263 18.46 36.51 -17.17
C THR A 263 19.80 36.16 -16.52
N TRP A 264 20.83 35.89 -17.33
CA TRP A 264 22.23 35.92 -16.90
C TRP A 264 22.87 37.18 -17.47
N ALA A 265 23.13 38.16 -16.60
CA ALA A 265 23.84 39.37 -16.95
C ALA A 265 25.36 39.10 -17.03
N SER A 266 25.92 39.48 -18.18
CA SER A 266 27.31 39.83 -18.51
C SER A 266 28.47 39.16 -17.76
N PHE A 267 29.28 38.39 -18.50
CA PHE A 267 30.74 38.54 -18.48
C PHE A 267 31.31 38.26 -19.88
N GLY A 268 31.91 39.30 -20.46
CA GLY A 268 33.06 39.29 -21.38
C GLY A 268 33.01 38.44 -22.64
N GLU A 269 32.82 39.09 -23.79
CA GLU A 269 33.20 38.56 -25.11
C GLU A 269 34.69 38.22 -25.16
N VAL A 270 35.00 36.96 -25.50
CA VAL A 270 36.30 36.59 -26.10
C VAL A 270 36.02 35.66 -27.27
N SER A 271 36.37 36.10 -28.48
CA SER A 271 36.26 35.32 -29.72
C SER A 271 37.22 34.11 -29.72
N PRO A 272 36.85 32.93 -30.25
CA PRO A 272 37.69 31.74 -30.17
C PRO A 272 38.68 31.64 -31.34
N LYS A 273 39.93 31.27 -31.03
CA LYS A 273 40.83 30.53 -31.95
C LYS A 273 40.73 29.03 -31.64
N PRO A 274 40.90 28.14 -32.64
CA PRO A 274 40.61 26.72 -32.48
C PRO A 274 41.82 25.94 -31.95
N SER A 275 41.65 25.16 -30.88
CA SER A 275 42.50 23.98 -30.62
C SER A 275 41.86 23.00 -29.63
N ALA A 276 41.68 21.77 -30.10
CA ALA A 276 41.57 20.47 -29.42
C ALA A 276 41.50 20.41 -27.88
N LYS A 277 40.41 19.82 -27.35
CA LYS A 277 40.41 18.56 -26.57
C LYS A 277 39.03 18.19 -25.96
N ALA A 278 38.84 16.88 -25.86
CA ALA A 278 37.97 16.11 -24.95
C ALA A 278 36.44 16.20 -25.18
N ASP A 279 35.92 15.19 -25.86
CA ASP A 279 34.49 14.87 -25.97
C ASP A 279 34.12 13.93 -24.80
N ASP A 280 33.20 14.36 -23.94
CA ASP A 280 32.64 13.53 -22.86
C ASP A 280 31.70 12.50 -23.50
N GLY A 281 32.22 11.28 -23.64
CA GLY A 281 31.69 10.21 -24.49
C GLY A 281 30.32 9.67 -24.09
N GLU A 282 29.26 10.30 -24.56
CA GLU A 282 27.95 9.67 -24.71
C GLU A 282 27.90 8.91 -26.05
N ILE A 283 28.15 7.59 -26.02
CA ILE A 283 28.03 6.75 -27.22
C ILE A 283 26.55 6.45 -27.46
N ARG A 284 25.98 7.04 -28.52
CA ARG A 284 24.62 6.72 -28.99
C ARG A 284 24.69 5.68 -30.10
N LEU A 285 24.29 4.45 -29.79
CA LEU A 285 24.14 3.39 -30.78
C LEU A 285 22.67 3.26 -31.18
N THR A 286 22.43 3.06 -32.47
CA THR A 286 21.13 2.57 -32.93
C THR A 286 20.93 1.13 -32.47
N TYR A 287 19.68 0.68 -32.40
CA TYR A 287 19.36 -0.70 -32.03
C TYR A 287 20.12 -1.73 -32.88
N ARG A 288 20.26 -1.45 -34.19
CA ARG A 288 20.99 -2.31 -35.12
C ARG A 288 22.47 -2.42 -34.79
N GLU A 289 23.12 -1.33 -34.41
CA GLU A 289 24.54 -1.29 -34.08
C GLU A 289 24.81 -1.96 -32.73
N LEU A 290 23.91 -1.78 -31.75
CA LEU A 290 24.00 -2.48 -30.46
C LEU A 290 23.84 -3.99 -30.63
N SER A 291 22.88 -4.44 -31.45
CA SER A 291 22.69 -5.87 -31.73
C SER A 291 23.92 -6.48 -32.40
N ALA A 292 24.55 -5.79 -33.36
CA ALA A 292 25.76 -6.27 -34.02
C ALA A 292 26.93 -6.42 -33.04
N LEU A 293 27.13 -5.46 -32.13
CA LEU A 293 28.17 -5.52 -31.11
C LEU A 293 27.97 -6.69 -30.14
N ILE A 294 26.72 -6.95 -29.73
CA ILE A 294 26.39 -8.08 -28.85
C ILE A 294 26.66 -9.41 -29.56
N GLU A 295 26.27 -9.55 -30.84
CA GLU A 295 26.53 -10.77 -31.60
C GLU A 295 28.02 -11.06 -31.75
N ASP A 296 28.84 -10.04 -31.99
CA ASP A 296 30.28 -10.18 -32.17
C ASP A 296 30.97 -10.54 -30.84
N ALA A 297 30.53 -9.95 -29.72
CA ALA A 297 30.97 -10.33 -28.38
C ALA A 297 30.60 -11.79 -28.04
N ILE A 298 29.41 -12.25 -28.43
CA ILE A 298 29.01 -13.65 -28.23
C ILE A 298 29.85 -14.62 -29.07
N ARG A 299 30.21 -14.25 -30.31
CA ARG A 299 31.08 -15.08 -31.17
C ARG A 299 32.48 -15.22 -30.63
N SER A 300 33.03 -14.16 -30.04
CA SER A 300 34.38 -14.16 -29.46
C SER A 300 34.49 -14.94 -28.13
N LEU A 301 33.36 -15.34 -27.54
CA LEU A 301 33.30 -16.18 -26.34
C LEU A 301 33.18 -17.70 -26.64
N ARG A 302 33.22 -18.10 -27.91
CA ARG A 302 33.24 -19.51 -28.36
C ARG A 302 34.61 -19.88 -28.93
#